data_AF-A0A9P4M319-F1
#
_entry.id   AF-A0A9P4M319-F1
#
_cell.length_a   1.000
_cell.length_b   1.000
_cell.length_c   1.000
_cell.angle_alpha   90.00
_cell.angle_beta   90.00
_cell.angle_gamma   90.00
#
_symmetry.space_group_name_H-M   'P 1'
#
loop_
_entity.id
_entity.type
_entity.pdbx_description
1 polymer ?
#
loop_
_entity_poly.entity_id
_entity_poly.type
_entity_poly.pdbx_seq_one_letter_code
_entity_poly.pdbx_strand_id
1 'polypeptide(L)'
;MGATSFEIREYTEKMVLRACSISSRYQNWIKPVILLECLGVDYDYACLDGPATRTDWYTAIHPQRYVPAIIDAEQGQRVISWDSSQILVYLANKYDKGLLWNGWNAAEQLEIGNWLTFETASLGPTAKYWVWYAIRKPEDQNPKAQEKMLNDLKVQYGILERHLSKPGQQWIGLKDRPTIADIAIYPFSDDPTMERMGLDKNDYPSLKAWTDRFSKIHGVAKAYAELDSRQEDDIGE
;
A
#
# COMPACT_ATOMS: atom_id res chain seq x y z
N MET A 1 11.64 20.31 -33.57
CA MET A 1 12.60 19.68 -32.64
C MET A 1 11.99 19.79 -31.26
N GLY A 2 11.39 18.80 -30.62
CA GLY A 2 11.21 17.37 -30.87
C GLY A 2 10.70 16.83 -29.54
N ALA A 3 9.40 16.94 -29.27
CA ALA A 3 8.78 16.32 -28.10
C ALA A 3 8.37 14.91 -28.52
N THR A 4 9.14 13.93 -28.07
CA THR A 4 8.83 12.51 -28.20
C THR A 4 7.49 12.25 -27.52
N SER A 5 6.49 11.88 -28.31
CA SER A 5 5.34 11.13 -27.82
C SER A 5 5.89 9.95 -27.02
N PHE A 6 5.66 9.95 -25.72
CA PHE A 6 6.01 8.84 -24.84
C PHE A 6 5.07 7.67 -25.20
N GLU A 7 5.36 6.97 -26.30
CA GLU A 7 4.59 5.79 -26.69
C GLU A 7 4.81 4.73 -25.61
N ILE A 8 3.71 4.37 -24.95
CA ILE A 8 3.53 3.32 -23.93
C ILE A 8 4.05 1.93 -24.39
N ARG A 9 4.59 1.82 -25.60
CA ARG A 9 4.95 0.59 -26.31
C ARG A 9 6.31 -0.02 -25.91
N GLU A 10 7.19 0.69 -25.21
CA GLU A 10 8.56 0.20 -24.97
C GLU A 10 8.85 -0.36 -23.57
N TYR A 11 7.91 -0.31 -22.62
CA TYR A 11 8.12 -0.98 -21.31
C TYR A 11 7.79 -2.47 -21.41
N THR A 12 8.62 -3.21 -22.16
CA THR A 12 8.50 -4.66 -22.36
C THR A 12 9.34 -5.48 -21.37
N GLU A 13 10.19 -4.85 -20.56
CA GLU A 13 11.18 -5.57 -19.75
C GLU A 13 11.24 -5.20 -18.26
N LYS A 14 10.75 -4.01 -17.86
CA LYS A 14 10.80 -3.54 -16.46
C LYS A 14 9.45 -3.03 -15.99
N MET A 15 9.05 -3.47 -14.81
CA MET A 15 7.76 -3.11 -14.21
C MET A 15 7.78 -1.62 -13.83
N VAL A 16 6.73 -0.90 -14.23
CA VAL A 16 6.57 0.54 -13.92
C VAL A 16 5.55 0.70 -12.79
N LEU A 17 6.01 1.13 -11.62
CA LEU A 17 5.13 1.52 -10.53
C LEU A 17 4.69 2.98 -10.70
N ARG A 18 3.37 3.21 -10.83
CA ARG A 18 2.82 4.55 -10.93
C ARG A 18 2.33 5.05 -9.58
N ALA A 19 3.04 5.99 -8.95
CA ALA A 19 2.82 6.40 -7.55
C ALA A 19 3.06 7.91 -7.32
N CYS A 20 2.03 8.65 -6.89
CA CYS A 20 2.16 10.09 -6.59
C CYS A 20 2.73 10.34 -5.19
N SER A 21 3.82 11.10 -5.10
CA SER A 21 4.25 11.72 -3.84
C SER A 21 3.34 12.89 -3.49
N ILE A 22 2.44 12.68 -2.55
CA ILE A 22 2.09 13.74 -1.60
C ILE A 22 2.44 13.14 -0.25
N SER A 23 3.36 13.77 0.49
CA SER A 23 3.86 13.32 1.81
C SER A 23 2.74 12.90 2.79
N SER A 24 1.51 13.34 2.57
CA SER A 24 0.34 13.01 3.37
C SER A 24 -0.51 11.81 2.90
N ARG A 25 -0.24 11.16 1.76
CA ARG A 25 -1.16 10.13 1.18
C ARG A 25 -0.46 8.89 0.62
N TYR A 26 0.65 8.48 1.22
CA TYR A 26 1.49 7.41 0.67
C TYR A 26 1.01 5.98 0.91
N GLN A 27 0.02 5.79 1.79
CA GLN A 27 -0.26 4.50 2.39
C GLN A 27 -0.56 3.40 1.38
N ASN A 28 -1.23 3.71 0.28
CA ASN A 28 -1.54 2.70 -0.74
C ASN A 28 -0.40 2.49 -1.74
N TRP A 29 0.28 3.56 -2.17
CA TRP A 29 1.27 3.44 -3.23
C TRP A 29 2.60 2.89 -2.75
N ILE A 30 2.91 2.99 -1.46
CA ILE A 30 4.14 2.43 -0.90
C ILE A 30 4.07 0.89 -0.77
N LYS A 31 2.88 0.29 -0.71
CA LYS A 31 2.72 -1.16 -0.48
C LYS A 31 3.44 -2.00 -1.54
N PRO A 32 3.26 -1.77 -2.87
CA PRO A 32 4.02 -2.48 -3.88
C PRO A 32 5.53 -2.25 -3.75
N VAL A 33 5.96 -1.01 -3.47
CA VAL A 33 7.39 -0.67 -3.26
C VAL A 33 7.99 -1.55 -2.17
N ILE A 34 7.34 -1.62 -1.01
CA ILE A 34 7.82 -2.43 0.13
C ILE A 34 8.04 -3.89 -0.31
N LEU A 35 7.07 -4.48 -1.01
CA LEU A 35 7.20 -5.87 -1.44
C LEU A 35 8.36 -6.06 -2.42
N LEU A 36 8.51 -5.16 -3.40
CA LEU A 36 9.58 -5.22 -4.39
C LEU A 36 10.96 -5.10 -3.77
N GLU A 37 11.12 -4.15 -2.84
CA GLU A 37 12.36 -3.99 -2.07
C GLU A 37 12.65 -5.22 -1.20
N CYS A 38 11.63 -5.82 -0.60
CA CYS A 38 11.76 -7.07 0.16
C CYS A 38 12.15 -8.27 -0.72
N LEU A 39 11.71 -8.29 -1.98
CA LEU A 39 12.01 -9.36 -2.95
C LEU A 39 13.31 -9.11 -3.72
N GLY A 40 13.90 -7.92 -3.63
CA GLY A 40 15.07 -7.54 -4.43
C GLY A 40 14.78 -7.51 -5.93
N VAL A 41 13.55 -7.17 -6.31
CA VAL A 41 13.12 -7.07 -7.71
C VAL A 41 13.40 -5.66 -8.19
N ASP A 42 14.12 -5.53 -9.31
CA ASP A 42 14.33 -4.24 -9.95
C ASP A 42 13.03 -3.73 -10.59
N TYR A 43 12.78 -2.43 -10.47
CA TYR A 43 11.60 -1.79 -11.04
C TYR A 43 11.90 -0.35 -11.43
N ASP A 44 11.16 0.14 -12.40
CA ASP A 44 11.06 1.55 -12.71
C ASP A 44 9.86 2.14 -11.96
N TYR A 45 9.90 3.42 -11.66
CA TYR A 45 8.77 4.14 -11.08
C TYR A 45 8.45 5.35 -11.95
N ALA A 46 7.18 5.76 -11.91
CA ALA A 46 6.71 6.99 -12.52
C ALA A 46 5.78 7.69 -11.53
N CYS A 47 6.15 8.87 -11.09
CA CYS A 47 5.31 9.60 -10.15
C CYS A 47 4.28 10.45 -10.91
N LEU A 48 2.99 10.07 -10.78
CA LEU A 48 1.89 10.71 -11.49
C LEU A 48 1.24 11.77 -10.60
N ASP A 49 1.05 12.98 -11.10
CA ASP A 49 0.28 14.01 -10.39
C ASP A 49 -1.24 13.90 -10.67
N GLY A 50 -2.02 14.81 -10.07
CA GLY A 50 -3.47 14.86 -10.25
C GLY A 50 -3.92 14.99 -11.72
N PRO A 51 -3.41 15.96 -12.50
CA PRO A 51 -3.62 16.07 -13.94
C PRO A 51 -3.26 14.81 -14.73
N ALA A 52 -2.09 14.21 -14.53
CA ALA A 52 -1.64 13.02 -15.28
C ALA A 52 -2.57 11.82 -15.09
N THR A 53 -3.16 11.64 -13.90
CA THR A 53 -4.15 10.57 -13.69
C THR A 53 -5.47 10.78 -14.46
N ARG A 54 -5.74 11.98 -15.00
CA ARG A 54 -7.00 12.30 -15.69
C ARG A 54 -6.95 12.13 -17.19
N THR A 55 -5.80 11.81 -17.76
CA THR A 55 -5.65 11.58 -19.20
C THR A 55 -6.32 10.28 -19.64
N ASP A 56 -6.61 10.19 -20.93
CA ASP A 56 -7.18 8.97 -21.52
C ASP A 56 -6.20 7.80 -21.44
N TRP A 57 -4.90 8.07 -21.57
CA TRP A 57 -3.88 7.05 -21.51
C TRP A 57 -3.83 6.38 -20.12
N TYR A 58 -3.98 7.14 -19.03
CA TYR A 58 -4.01 6.56 -17.69
C TYR A 58 -5.34 5.89 -17.38
N THR A 59 -6.44 6.38 -17.95
CA THR A 59 -7.75 5.74 -17.85
C THR A 59 -7.71 4.31 -18.40
N ALA A 60 -6.92 4.05 -19.44
CA ALA A 60 -6.69 2.71 -19.99
C ALA A 60 -5.87 1.78 -19.07
N ILE A 61 -5.20 2.32 -18.04
CA ILE A 61 -4.44 1.57 -17.03
C ILE A 61 -5.30 1.35 -15.77
N HIS A 62 -5.90 2.42 -15.26
CA HIS A 62 -6.73 2.37 -14.06
C HIS A 62 -8.09 3.01 -14.34
N PRO A 63 -9.21 2.26 -14.34
CA PRO A 63 -10.51 2.79 -14.73
C PRO A 63 -11.04 3.90 -13.80
N GLN A 64 -10.72 3.83 -12.50
CA GLN A 64 -11.02 4.91 -11.53
C GLN A 64 -9.93 5.98 -11.40
N ARG A 65 -8.84 5.89 -12.18
CA ARG A 65 -7.73 6.87 -12.19
C ARG A 65 -7.04 7.05 -10.82
N TYR A 66 -6.91 5.97 -10.04
CA TYR A 66 -6.19 5.99 -8.77
C TYR A 66 -4.81 5.36 -8.89
N VAL A 67 -3.91 5.76 -7.99
CA VAL A 67 -2.62 5.10 -7.74
C VAL A 67 -2.70 4.25 -6.45
N PRO A 68 -1.93 3.15 -6.34
CA PRO A 68 -0.98 2.64 -7.33
C PRO A 68 -1.64 1.85 -8.47
N ALA A 69 -0.92 1.80 -9.59
CA ALA A 69 -1.09 0.81 -10.64
C ALA A 69 0.30 0.34 -11.10
N ILE A 70 0.40 -0.93 -11.52
CA ILE A 70 1.62 -1.46 -12.14
C ILE A 70 1.34 -1.92 -13.57
N ILE A 71 2.35 -1.79 -14.40
CA ILE A 71 2.44 -2.42 -15.71
C ILE A 71 3.63 -3.38 -15.66
N ASP A 72 3.42 -4.60 -16.13
CA ASP A 72 4.43 -5.64 -16.14
C ASP A 72 4.25 -6.54 -17.38
N ALA A 73 5.11 -7.52 -17.60
CA ALA A 73 5.05 -8.46 -18.71
C ALA A 73 5.05 -9.92 -18.21
N GLU A 74 4.08 -10.72 -18.65
CA GLU A 74 4.02 -12.16 -18.40
C GLU A 74 4.08 -12.89 -19.74
N GLN A 75 5.08 -13.74 -19.95
CA GLN A 75 5.29 -14.49 -21.20
C GLN A 75 5.27 -13.59 -22.46
N GLY A 76 5.87 -12.40 -22.35
CA GLY A 76 5.92 -11.40 -23.43
C GLY A 76 4.60 -10.66 -23.67
N GLN A 77 3.58 -10.85 -22.83
CA GLN A 77 2.32 -10.13 -22.88
C GLN A 77 2.24 -9.10 -21.76
N ARG A 78 1.83 -7.88 -22.12
CA ARG A 78 1.61 -6.81 -21.15
C ARG A 78 0.45 -7.18 -20.21
N VAL A 79 0.70 -7.06 -18.92
CA VAL A 79 -0.31 -7.19 -17.88
C VAL A 79 -0.38 -5.90 -17.05
N ILE A 80 -1.58 -5.61 -16.55
CA ILE A 80 -1.85 -4.43 -15.74
C ILE A 80 -2.51 -4.90 -14.46
N SER A 81 -2.04 -4.40 -13.32
CA SER A 81 -2.70 -4.62 -12.04
C SER A 81 -2.91 -3.28 -11.35
N TRP A 82 -4.08 -3.11 -10.79
CA TRP A 82 -4.52 -1.95 -10.01
C TRP A 82 -5.19 -2.44 -8.74
N ASP A 83 -5.36 -1.54 -7.76
CA ASP A 83 -5.58 -1.83 -6.34
C ASP A 83 -4.33 -2.40 -5.65
N SER A 84 -3.90 -1.73 -4.56
CA SER A 84 -2.65 -2.08 -3.88
C SER A 84 -2.63 -3.52 -3.35
N SER A 85 -3.76 -4.06 -2.88
CA SER A 85 -3.80 -5.42 -2.34
C SER A 85 -3.72 -6.46 -3.44
N GLN A 86 -4.40 -6.22 -4.57
CA GLN A 86 -4.30 -7.11 -5.74
C GLN A 86 -2.89 -7.08 -6.35
N ILE A 87 -2.25 -5.91 -6.37
CA ILE A 87 -0.86 -5.78 -6.81
C ILE A 87 0.06 -6.62 -5.93
N LEU A 88 -0.10 -6.58 -4.59
CA LEU A 88 0.70 -7.42 -3.69
C LEU A 88 0.54 -8.91 -3.97
N VAL A 89 -0.70 -9.38 -4.20
CA VAL A 89 -0.96 -10.78 -4.55
C VAL A 89 -0.26 -11.15 -5.86
N TYR A 90 -0.37 -10.30 -6.89
CA TYR A 90 0.29 -10.54 -8.18
C TYR A 90 1.81 -10.62 -8.04
N LEU A 91 2.42 -9.63 -7.38
CA LEU A 91 3.88 -9.54 -7.22
C LEU A 91 4.42 -10.72 -6.41
N ALA A 92 3.73 -11.11 -5.33
CA ALA A 92 4.13 -12.29 -4.58
C ALA A 92 4.02 -13.55 -5.44
N ASN A 93 2.92 -13.77 -6.15
CA ASN A 93 2.78 -14.95 -7.02
C ASN A 93 3.84 -15.03 -8.12
N LYS A 94 4.25 -13.89 -8.68
CA LYS A 94 5.20 -13.85 -9.79
C LYS A 94 6.66 -13.90 -9.35
N TYR A 95 7.01 -13.07 -8.36
CA TYR A 95 8.41 -12.79 -8.01
C TYR A 95 8.87 -13.47 -6.71
N ASP A 96 7.97 -13.84 -5.81
CA ASP A 96 8.33 -14.54 -4.58
C ASP A 96 8.55 -16.04 -4.83
N LYS A 97 9.74 -16.38 -5.33
CA LYS A 97 10.12 -17.77 -5.59
C LYS A 97 10.15 -18.64 -4.33
N GLY A 98 10.24 -18.04 -3.14
CA GLY A 98 10.21 -18.74 -1.86
C GLY A 98 8.81 -18.97 -1.28
N LEU A 99 7.76 -18.41 -1.92
CA LEU A 99 6.36 -18.45 -1.45
C LEU A 99 6.19 -17.97 0.01
N LEU A 100 7.11 -17.12 0.49
CA LEU A 100 7.13 -16.63 1.86
C LEU A 100 5.99 -15.64 2.11
N TRP A 101 5.69 -14.78 1.15
CA TRP A 101 4.84 -13.60 1.29
C TRP A 101 3.36 -13.87 1.03
N ASN A 102 3.02 -14.86 0.20
CA ASN A 102 1.63 -15.23 -0.12
C ASN A 102 1.21 -16.62 0.43
N GLY A 103 2.06 -17.28 1.22
CA GLY A 103 1.76 -18.58 1.82
C GLY A 103 1.98 -19.77 0.89
N TRP A 104 2.21 -20.93 1.50
CA TRP A 104 2.61 -22.18 0.84
C TRP A 104 1.43 -23.08 0.43
N ASN A 105 0.26 -22.87 1.04
CA ASN A 105 -0.91 -23.68 0.81
C ASN A 105 -2.20 -22.85 0.92
N ALA A 106 -3.31 -23.46 0.53
CA ALA A 106 -4.61 -22.80 0.50
C ALA A 106 -5.07 -22.26 1.86
N ALA A 107 -4.68 -22.89 2.98
CA ALA A 107 -5.08 -22.42 4.31
C ALA A 107 -4.30 -21.16 4.71
N GLU A 108 -3.00 -21.09 4.42
CA GLU A 108 -2.20 -19.89 4.65
C GLU A 108 -2.66 -18.75 3.73
N GLN A 109 -2.89 -19.04 2.44
CA GLN A 109 -3.42 -18.07 1.48
C GLN A 109 -4.78 -17.51 1.90
N LEU A 110 -5.66 -18.35 2.45
CA LEU A 110 -6.95 -17.94 2.99
C LEU A 110 -6.77 -16.96 4.16
N GLU A 111 -5.90 -17.28 5.12
CA GLU A 111 -5.65 -16.41 6.27
C GLU A 111 -5.06 -15.07 5.84
N ILE A 112 -4.04 -15.08 4.97
CA ILE A 112 -3.46 -13.86 4.40
C ILE A 112 -4.52 -13.04 3.65
N GLY A 113 -5.35 -13.71 2.85
CA GLY A 113 -6.45 -13.11 2.09
C GLY A 113 -7.53 -12.47 2.96
N ASN A 114 -7.84 -13.06 4.13
CA ASN A 114 -8.77 -12.47 5.09
C ASN A 114 -8.27 -11.10 5.57
N TRP A 115 -6.97 -10.99 5.89
CA TRP A 115 -6.37 -9.74 6.36
C TRP A 115 -6.17 -8.70 5.25
N LEU A 116 -5.82 -9.12 4.04
CA LEU A 116 -5.84 -8.24 2.87
C LEU A 116 -7.23 -7.65 2.63
N THR A 117 -8.26 -8.49 2.70
CA THR A 117 -9.65 -8.06 2.50
C THR A 117 -10.11 -7.15 3.63
N PHE A 118 -9.71 -7.44 4.88
CA PHE A 118 -9.97 -6.54 6.02
C PHE A 118 -9.35 -5.15 5.79
N GLU A 119 -8.14 -5.09 5.23
CA GLU A 119 -7.51 -3.82 4.88
C GLU A 119 -8.29 -3.11 3.77
N THR A 120 -8.48 -3.74 2.61
CA THR A 120 -9.13 -3.13 1.44
C THR A 120 -10.58 -2.73 1.69
N ALA A 121 -11.35 -3.54 2.42
CA ALA A 121 -12.79 -3.35 2.62
C ALA A 121 -13.15 -2.64 3.93
N SER A 122 -12.19 -2.45 4.84
CA SER A 122 -12.46 -1.85 6.16
C SER A 122 -11.43 -0.80 6.55
N LEU A 123 -10.23 -1.21 7.02
CA LEU A 123 -9.27 -0.27 7.60
C LEU A 123 -8.84 0.81 6.61
N GLY A 124 -8.47 0.42 5.39
CA GLY A 124 -7.96 1.31 4.35
C GLY A 124 -8.95 2.42 4.00
N PRO A 125 -10.23 2.12 3.65
CA PRO A 125 -11.24 3.14 3.41
C PRO A 125 -11.45 4.07 4.60
N THR A 126 -11.64 3.54 5.81
CA THR A 126 -11.91 4.36 7.01
C THR A 126 -10.73 5.32 7.29
N ALA A 127 -9.51 4.80 7.29
CA ALA A 127 -8.30 5.59 7.55
C ALA A 127 -8.05 6.63 6.44
N LYS A 128 -8.26 6.26 5.17
CA LYS A 128 -8.10 7.17 4.03
C LYS A 128 -9.07 8.35 4.11
N TYR A 129 -10.34 8.11 4.41
CA TYR A 129 -11.31 9.19 4.55
C TYR A 129 -11.00 10.05 5.79
N TRP A 130 -10.48 9.46 6.87
CA TRP A 130 -10.12 10.23 8.05
C TRP A 130 -8.98 11.21 7.75
N VAL A 131 -7.91 10.71 7.13
CA VAL A 131 -6.78 11.54 6.67
C VAL A 131 -7.26 12.60 5.68
N TRP A 132 -8.24 12.27 4.82
CA TRP A 132 -8.85 13.24 3.92
C TRP A 132 -9.55 14.39 4.66
N TYR A 133 -10.30 14.13 5.73
CA TYR A 133 -10.93 15.20 6.53
C TYR A 133 -9.91 16.03 7.33
N ALA A 134 -8.86 15.40 7.85
CA ALA A 134 -7.87 16.07 8.71
C ALA A 134 -7.06 17.17 7.99
N ILE A 135 -6.94 17.10 6.66
CA ILE A 135 -6.13 18.03 5.85
C ILE A 135 -6.96 19.06 5.07
N ARG A 136 -8.29 19.10 5.27
CA ARG A 136 -9.18 20.03 4.57
C ARG A 136 -9.59 21.22 5.44
N LYS A 137 -10.18 22.22 4.77
CA LYS A 137 -10.63 23.45 5.40
C LYS A 137 -11.71 23.15 6.45
N PRO A 138 -11.84 23.99 7.50
CA PRO A 138 -12.86 23.82 8.53
C PRO A 138 -14.28 23.65 7.97
N GLU A 139 -14.61 24.35 6.89
CA GLU A 139 -15.93 24.27 6.24
C GLU A 139 -16.24 22.89 5.60
N ASP A 140 -15.22 22.09 5.28
CA ASP A 140 -15.36 20.73 4.75
C ASP A 140 -15.51 19.67 5.88
N GLN A 141 -15.46 20.09 7.16
CA GLN A 141 -15.55 19.16 8.28
C GLN A 141 -16.98 18.72 8.56
N ASN A 142 -17.15 17.45 8.91
CA ASN A 142 -18.40 16.87 9.37
C ASN A 142 -18.15 16.14 10.70
N PRO A 143 -18.38 16.81 11.86
CA PRO A 143 -18.04 16.25 13.16
C PRO A 143 -18.70 14.90 13.46
N LYS A 144 -19.95 14.68 13.02
CA LYS A 144 -20.65 13.40 13.22
C LYS A 144 -20.03 12.28 12.38
N ALA A 145 -19.69 12.56 11.12
CA ALA A 145 -19.04 11.58 10.26
C ALA A 145 -17.62 11.25 10.77
N GLN A 146 -16.88 12.27 11.21
CA GLN A 146 -15.57 12.11 11.83
C GLN A 146 -15.71 11.25 13.09
N GLU A 147 -16.53 11.62 14.08
CA GLU A 147 -16.71 10.85 15.31
C GLU A 147 -17.02 9.37 15.02
N LYS A 148 -17.93 9.09 14.07
CA LYS A 148 -18.22 7.73 13.64
C LYS A 148 -16.97 7.02 13.10
N MET A 149 -16.23 7.66 12.19
CA MET A 149 -15.02 7.07 11.60
C MET A 149 -13.91 6.86 12.63
N LEU A 150 -13.73 7.77 13.60
CA LEU A 150 -12.79 7.58 14.69
C LEU A 150 -13.16 6.35 15.53
N ASN A 151 -14.45 6.18 15.82
CA ASN A 151 -14.94 5.00 16.53
C ASN A 151 -14.72 3.71 15.72
N ASP A 152 -14.96 3.74 14.40
CA ASP A 152 -14.67 2.61 13.51
C ASP A 152 -13.16 2.27 13.52
N LEU A 153 -12.27 3.28 13.45
CA LEU A 153 -10.82 3.09 13.56
C LEU A 153 -10.43 2.45 14.89
N LYS A 154 -10.96 2.95 16.02
CA LYS A 154 -10.69 2.36 17.35
C LYS A 154 -11.09 0.89 17.41
N VAL A 155 -12.23 0.53 16.79
CA VAL A 155 -12.67 -0.87 16.68
C VAL A 155 -11.70 -1.68 15.83
N GLN A 156 -11.31 -1.18 14.66
CA GLN A 156 -10.41 -1.85 13.73
C GLN A 156 -9.01 -2.07 14.34
N TYR A 157 -8.39 -1.05 14.93
CA TYR A 157 -7.12 -1.20 15.64
C TYR A 157 -7.26 -2.10 16.87
N GLY A 158 -8.40 -2.07 17.56
CA GLY A 158 -8.69 -3.02 18.64
C GLY A 158 -8.75 -4.48 18.16
N ILE A 159 -9.21 -4.74 16.92
CA ILE A 159 -9.15 -6.08 16.31
C ILE A 159 -7.69 -6.49 16.08
N LEU A 160 -6.88 -5.61 15.50
CA LEU A 160 -5.46 -5.87 15.25
C LEU A 160 -4.68 -6.11 16.54
N GLU A 161 -4.90 -5.28 17.56
CA GLU A 161 -4.28 -5.43 18.89
C GLU A 161 -4.62 -6.79 19.50
N ARG A 162 -5.90 -7.16 19.56
CA ARG A 162 -6.33 -8.47 20.09
C ARG A 162 -5.81 -9.64 19.27
N HIS A 163 -5.62 -9.46 17.96
CA HIS A 163 -5.06 -10.51 17.12
C HIS A 163 -3.58 -10.71 17.44
N LEU A 164 -2.79 -9.63 17.43
CA LEU A 164 -1.35 -9.63 17.72
C LEU A 164 -1.02 -9.98 19.18
N SER A 165 -1.96 -9.80 20.11
CA SER A 165 -1.77 -10.19 21.51
C SER A 165 -1.88 -11.70 21.75
N LYS A 166 -2.29 -12.50 20.74
CA LYS A 166 -2.41 -13.96 20.87
C LYS A 166 -1.03 -14.59 21.05
N PRO A 167 -0.90 -15.67 21.86
CA PRO A 167 0.39 -16.35 22.06
C PRO A 167 1.04 -16.77 20.74
N GLY A 168 2.28 -16.31 20.54
CA GLY A 168 3.09 -16.59 19.35
C GLY A 168 2.68 -15.83 18.07
N GLN A 169 1.70 -14.93 18.12
CA GLN A 169 1.29 -14.15 16.95
C GLN A 169 2.23 -12.95 16.74
N GLN A 170 3.31 -13.14 15.99
CA GLN A 170 4.27 -12.07 15.73
C GLN A 170 3.91 -11.18 14.54
N TRP A 171 3.10 -11.69 13.61
CA TRP A 171 2.73 -11.03 12.35
C TRP A 171 1.21 -11.09 12.12
N ILE A 172 0.70 -10.36 11.15
CA ILE A 172 -0.74 -10.26 10.85
C ILE A 172 -1.22 -11.54 10.17
N GLY A 173 -0.66 -11.86 9.00
CA GLY A 173 -1.18 -12.94 8.16
C GLY A 173 -0.84 -14.32 8.70
N LEU A 174 0.38 -14.52 9.20
CA LEU A 174 0.84 -15.77 9.80
C LEU A 174 1.53 -15.50 11.13
N LYS A 175 1.84 -16.56 11.89
CA LYS A 175 2.43 -16.40 13.23
C LYS A 175 3.94 -16.20 13.20
N ASP A 176 4.59 -16.92 12.31
CA ASP A 176 6.03 -17.18 12.27
C ASP A 176 6.78 -16.22 11.34
N ARG A 177 6.12 -15.70 10.29
CA ARG A 177 6.75 -14.83 9.28
C ARG A 177 5.81 -13.72 8.79
N PRO A 178 6.38 -12.57 8.35
CA PRO A 178 5.59 -11.52 7.71
C PRO A 178 5.09 -11.98 6.34
N THR A 179 3.98 -11.38 5.91
CA THR A 179 3.30 -11.69 4.65
C THR A 179 2.84 -10.40 3.97
N ILE A 180 2.24 -10.51 2.78
CA ILE A 180 1.62 -9.37 2.12
C ILE A 180 0.48 -8.74 2.94
N ALA A 181 -0.13 -9.47 3.87
CA ALA A 181 -1.11 -8.89 4.81
C ALA A 181 -0.45 -7.85 5.74
N ASP A 182 0.78 -8.11 6.19
CA ASP A 182 1.54 -7.16 7.00
C ASP A 182 1.89 -5.90 6.19
N ILE A 183 2.32 -6.08 4.93
CA ILE A 183 2.59 -4.97 4.01
C ILE A 183 1.33 -4.12 3.78
N ALA A 184 0.17 -4.75 3.61
CA ALA A 184 -1.07 -4.03 3.36
C ALA A 184 -1.49 -3.16 4.56
N ILE A 185 -1.37 -3.68 5.78
CA ILE A 185 -1.85 -3.00 7.00
C ILE A 185 -0.83 -1.98 7.53
N TYR A 186 0.47 -2.22 7.34
CA TYR A 186 1.52 -1.43 7.97
C TYR A 186 1.47 0.07 7.65
N PRO A 187 1.29 0.52 6.40
CA PRO A 187 1.29 1.95 6.09
C PRO A 187 0.13 2.73 6.72
N PHE A 188 -1.00 2.06 7.03
CA PHE A 188 -2.07 2.67 7.81
C PHE A 188 -1.83 2.59 9.31
N SER A 189 -0.85 1.83 9.78
CA SER A 189 -0.56 1.60 11.19
C SER A 189 0.78 2.18 11.64
N ASP A 190 1.54 2.84 10.77
CA ASP A 190 2.77 3.53 11.17
C ASP A 190 2.49 4.76 12.05
N ASP A 191 3.51 5.19 12.78
CA ASP A 191 3.38 6.28 13.77
C ASP A 191 2.85 7.57 13.13
N PRO A 192 3.41 8.05 11.98
CA PRO A 192 2.92 9.28 11.35
C PRO A 192 1.46 9.19 10.89
N THR A 193 0.99 8.01 10.44
CA THR A 193 -0.40 7.85 10.01
C THR A 193 -1.35 7.79 11.20
N MET A 194 -1.02 7.01 12.25
CA MET A 194 -1.86 6.94 13.45
C MET A 194 -1.93 8.27 14.21
N GLU A 195 -0.84 9.03 14.29
CA GLU A 195 -0.83 10.37 14.89
C GLU A 195 -1.78 11.32 14.15
N ARG A 196 -1.76 11.32 12.81
CA ARG A 196 -2.73 12.07 11.99
C ARG A 196 -4.17 11.60 12.20
N MET A 197 -4.36 10.37 12.68
CA MET A 197 -5.67 9.85 13.07
C MET A 197 -6.11 10.26 14.48
N GLY A 198 -5.23 10.93 15.25
CA GLY A 198 -5.50 11.26 16.64
C GLY A 198 -5.54 10.03 17.54
N LEU A 199 -4.83 8.96 17.15
CA LEU A 199 -4.73 7.71 17.92
C LEU A 199 -3.36 7.61 18.56
N ASP A 200 -3.32 7.37 19.87
CA ASP A 200 -2.08 7.07 20.58
C ASP A 200 -1.74 5.59 20.41
N LYS A 201 -0.58 5.31 19.84
CA LYS A 201 -0.13 3.93 19.62
C LYS A 201 0.21 3.20 20.91
N ASN A 202 0.43 3.92 22.01
CA ASN A 202 0.63 3.34 23.33
C ASN A 202 -0.62 2.62 23.85
N ASP A 203 -1.80 2.94 23.33
CA ASP A 203 -3.06 2.22 23.62
C ASP A 203 -3.08 0.81 22.98
N TYR A 204 -2.17 0.53 22.06
CA TYR A 204 -2.10 -0.71 21.27
C TYR A 204 -0.69 -1.33 21.35
N PRO A 205 -0.26 -1.87 22.50
CA PRO A 205 1.12 -2.30 22.70
C PRO A 205 1.56 -3.46 21.80
N SER A 206 0.66 -4.40 21.48
CA SER A 206 0.98 -5.52 20.58
C SER A 206 1.11 -5.04 19.13
N LEU A 207 0.23 -4.13 18.70
CA LEU A 207 0.31 -3.43 17.42
C LEU A 207 1.61 -2.63 17.32
N LYS A 208 1.95 -1.85 18.35
CA LYS A 208 3.20 -1.09 18.42
C LYS A 208 4.40 -2.02 18.24
N ALA A 209 4.48 -3.09 19.02
CA ALA A 209 5.57 -4.05 18.95
C ALA A 209 5.68 -4.70 17.56
N TRP A 210 4.55 -4.99 16.90
CA TRP A 210 4.54 -5.47 15.52
C TRP A 210 5.08 -4.44 14.54
N THR A 211 4.63 -3.19 14.60
CA THR A 211 5.14 -2.13 13.72
C THR A 211 6.62 -1.84 13.92
N ASP A 212 7.11 -1.89 15.16
CA ASP A 212 8.53 -1.69 15.50
C ASP A 212 9.42 -2.83 14.97
N ARG A 213 8.86 -4.05 14.85
CA ARG A 213 9.55 -5.19 14.21
C ARG A 213 9.50 -5.07 12.69
N PHE A 214 8.32 -4.80 12.14
CA PHE A 214 8.10 -4.77 10.70
C PHE A 214 8.89 -3.64 10.02
N SER A 215 8.99 -2.47 10.65
CA SER A 215 9.77 -1.33 10.15
C SER A 215 11.26 -1.62 9.97
N LYS A 216 11.80 -2.61 10.67
CA LYS A 216 13.22 -3.00 10.63
C LYS A 216 13.54 -4.01 9.52
N ILE A 217 12.52 -4.56 8.85
CA ILE A 217 12.74 -5.41 7.68
C ILE A 217 13.42 -4.56 6.60
N HIS A 218 14.52 -5.04 6.03
CA HIS A 218 15.39 -4.26 5.14
C HIS A 218 14.60 -3.56 4.01
N GLY A 219 13.74 -4.29 3.30
CA GLY A 219 12.94 -3.73 2.21
C GLY A 219 11.92 -2.68 2.67
N VAL A 220 11.33 -2.86 3.87
CA VAL A 220 10.43 -1.87 4.48
C VAL A 220 11.20 -0.59 4.82
N ALA A 221 12.32 -0.72 5.53
CA ALA A 221 13.16 0.42 5.92
C ALA A 221 13.64 1.21 4.69
N LYS A 222 14.09 0.50 3.63
CA LYS A 222 14.54 1.11 2.39
C LYS A 222 13.41 1.85 1.67
N ALA A 223 12.24 1.24 1.52
CA ALA A 223 11.08 1.87 0.88
C ALA A 223 10.67 3.19 1.57
N TYR A 224 10.71 3.23 2.90
CA TYR A 224 10.39 4.44 3.67
C TYR A 224 11.53 5.48 3.65
N ALA A 225 12.79 5.06 3.66
CA ALA A 225 13.93 5.99 3.57
C ALA A 225 13.96 6.76 2.25
N GLU A 226 13.49 6.13 1.17
CA GLU A 226 13.44 6.72 -0.17
C GLU A 226 12.11 7.40 -0.49
N LEU A 227 11.16 7.44 0.46
CA LEU A 227 9.79 7.92 0.25
C LEU A 227 9.75 9.32 -0.39
N ASP A 228 10.52 10.26 0.18
CA ASP A 228 10.57 11.66 -0.26
C ASP A 228 11.57 11.91 -1.39
N SER A 229 12.44 10.93 -1.67
CA SER A 229 13.46 11.04 -2.74
C SER A 229 12.91 10.71 -4.13
N ARG A 230 11.73 10.08 -4.20
CA ARG A 230 11.06 9.68 -5.44
C ARG A 230 10.39 10.92 -6.05
N GLN A 231 10.97 11.43 -7.12
CA GLN A 231 10.53 12.68 -7.77
C GLN A 231 9.40 12.43 -8.77
N GLU A 232 8.63 13.48 -9.06
CA GLU A 232 7.69 13.54 -10.19
C GLU A 232 8.46 13.41 -11.50
N ASP A 233 8.11 12.40 -12.31
CA ASP A 233 8.63 12.28 -13.67
C ASP A 233 7.70 13.02 -14.62
N ASP A 234 8.24 13.89 -15.47
CA ASP A 234 7.49 14.50 -16.56
C ASP A 234 7.24 13.44 -17.65
N ILE A 235 6.05 12.85 -17.60
CA ILE A 235 5.61 11.77 -18.49
C ILE A 235 4.87 12.29 -19.74
N GLY A 236 4.85 13.60 -19.98
CA GLY A 236 4.17 14.21 -21.12
C GLY A 236 2.64 14.07 -21.09
N GLU A 237 1.98 14.87 -21.92
CA GLU A 237 0.51 14.86 -22.10
C GLU A 237 -0.01 13.60 -22.81
#